data_AF-A0A9Q2EY07-F1
#
_entry.id   AF-A0A9Q2EY07-F1
#
_cell.length_a   1.000
_cell.length_b   1.000
_cell.length_c   1.000
_cell.angle_alpha   90.00
_cell.angle_beta   90.00
_cell.angle_gamma   90.00
#
_symmetry.space_group_name_H-M   'P 1'
#
loop_
_entity.id
_entity.type
_entity.pdbx_description
1 polymer ?
#
loop_
_entity_poly.entity_id
_entity_poly.type
_entity_poly.pdbx_seq_one_letter_code
_entity_poly.pdbx_strand_id
1 'polypeptide(L)' 'MATYMTQQMSNPKTITITYYRKQSSAHVSHDESGRFTDDAVANYAQFNNLRPEDVVRGNYKSGQGVPVGGKVFEI' A
#
# COMPACT_ATOMS: atom_id res chain seq x y z
N MET A 1 3.94 -7.94 -18.93
CA MET A 1 3.20 -8.18 -17.67
C MET A 1 2.88 -6.84 -17.06
N ALA A 2 1.69 -6.66 -16.49
CA ALA A 2 1.38 -5.43 -15.74
C ALA A 2 2.18 -5.42 -14.43
N THR A 3 2.80 -4.29 -14.12
CA THR A 3 3.54 -4.11 -12.88
C THR A 3 2.71 -3.34 -11.88
N TYR A 4 2.93 -3.61 -10.59
CA TYR A 4 2.16 -3.05 -9.49
C TYR A 4 3.11 -2.43 -8.46
N MET A 5 2.64 -1.34 -7.85
CA MET A 5 3.18 -0.82 -6.61
C MET A 5 2.57 -1.64 -5.49
N THR A 6 3.39 -2.02 -4.52
CA THR A 6 2.95 -2.76 -3.34
C THR A 6 3.56 -2.11 -2.12
N GLN A 7 2.76 -1.97 -1.07
CA GLN A 7 3.24 -1.50 0.22
C GLN A 7 2.43 -2.14 1.33
N GLN A 8 3.15 -2.66 2.31
CA GLN A 8 2.55 -3.28 3.47
C GLN A 8 2.21 -2.21 4.51
N MET A 9 0.99 -2.24 5.03
CA MET A 9 0.57 -1.43 6.18
C MET A 9 0.31 -2.36 7.35
N SER A 10 0.81 -1.97 8.51
CA SER A 10 0.67 -2.72 9.75
C SER A 10 0.47 -1.78 10.92
N ASN A 11 -0.10 -2.28 12.01
CA ASN A 11 -0.16 -1.58 13.27
C ASN A 11 -0.14 -2.63 14.40
N PRO A 12 0.51 -2.34 15.55
CA PRO A 12 0.62 -3.29 16.66
C PRO A 12 -0.72 -3.80 17.22
N LYS A 13 -1.81 -3.06 16.99
CA LYS A 13 -3.16 -3.39 17.49
C LYS A 13 -4.02 -4.09 16.44
N THR A 14 -3.56 -4.24 15.20
CA THR A 14 -4.41 -4.70 14.08
C THR A 14 -3.67 -5.62 13.11
N ILE A 15 -4.39 -6.10 12.10
CA ILE A 15 -3.85 -7.00 11.10
C ILE A 15 -2.98 -6.27 10.08
N THR A 16 -1.99 -6.96 9.55
CA THR A 16 -1.18 -6.46 8.44
C THR A 16 -1.94 -6.61 7.12
N ILE A 17 -2.00 -5.55 6.31
CA ILE A 17 -2.64 -5.54 4.99
C ILE A 17 -1.61 -5.09 3.96
N THR A 18 -1.49 -5.84 2.86
CA THR A 18 -0.65 -5.46 1.73
C THR A 18 -1.49 -4.73 0.71
N TYR A 19 -1.24 -3.44 0.57
CA TYR A 19 -1.88 -2.62 -0.44
C TYR A 19 -1.13 -2.72 -1.76
N TYR A 20 -1.86 -2.73 -2.86
CA TYR A 20 -1.28 -2.69 -4.19
C TYR A 20 -2.09 -1.84 -5.15
N ARG A 21 -1.39 -1.24 -6.12
CA ARG A 21 -1.99 -0.42 -7.18
C ARG A 21 -1.26 -0.66 -8.48
N LYS A 22 -1.99 -0.73 -9.59
CA LYS A 22 -1.41 -0.89 -10.92
C LYS A 22 -0.52 0.31 -11.25
N GLN A 23 0.70 0.04 -11.72
CA GLN A 23 1.58 1.10 -12.16
C GLN A 23 1.12 1.66 -13.50
N SER A 24 1.04 2.98 -13.59
CA SER A 24 0.78 3.68 -14.84
C SER A 24 1.99 3.62 -15.78
N SER A 25 3.20 3.49 -15.23
CA SER A 25 4.46 3.46 -15.99
C SER A 25 5.51 2.58 -15.33
N ALA A 26 6.50 2.14 -16.12
CA ALA A 26 7.64 1.37 -15.63
C ALA A 26 8.43 2.15 -14.55
N HIS A 27 8.53 3.47 -14.72
CA HIS A 27 9.02 4.41 -13.72
C HIS A 27 7.85 5.24 -13.20
N VAL A 28 7.34 4.87 -12.03
CA VAL A 28 6.34 5.69 -11.34
C VAL A 28 6.99 6.96 -10.82
N SER A 29 6.33 8.09 -11.09
CA SER A 29 6.77 9.38 -10.58
C SER A 29 6.72 9.41 -9.06
N HIS A 30 7.56 10.24 -8.45
CA HIS A 30 7.57 10.43 -7.00
C HIS A 30 6.18 10.84 -6.47
N ASP A 31 5.47 11.68 -7.22
CA ASP A 31 4.08 12.09 -6.91
C ASP A 31 3.11 10.89 -6.88
N GLU A 32 3.15 10.00 -7.88
CA GLU A 32 2.29 8.80 -7.91
C GLU A 32 2.62 7.85 -6.75
N SER A 33 3.90 7.64 -6.47
CA SER A 33 4.34 6.81 -5.34
C SER A 33 3.91 7.39 -3.99
N GLY A 34 3.98 8.73 -3.83
CA GLY A 34 3.55 9.42 -2.63
C GLY A 34 2.04 9.33 -2.43
N ARG A 35 1.26 9.54 -3.49
CA ARG A 35 -0.21 9.38 -3.46
C ARG A 35 -0.61 7.95 -3.13
N PHE A 36 0.06 6.96 -3.70
CA PHE A 36 -0.20 5.56 -3.37
C PHE A 36 0.02 5.27 -1.87
N THR A 37 1.12 5.77 -1.30
CA THR A 37 1.36 5.63 0.15
C THR A 37 0.29 6.35 0.96
N ASP A 38 -0.12 7.55 0.57
CA ASP A 38 -1.14 8.34 1.27
C ASP A 38 -2.52 7.66 1.23
N ASP A 39 -2.98 7.23 0.05
CA ASP A 39 -4.22 6.47 -0.14
C ASP A 39 -4.20 5.17 0.70
N ALA A 40 -3.08 4.43 0.68
CA ALA A 40 -2.96 3.18 1.43
C ALA A 40 -3.01 3.41 2.96
N VAL A 41 -2.36 4.48 3.45
CA VAL A 41 -2.44 4.87 4.86
C VAL A 41 -3.86 5.30 5.22
N ALA A 42 -4.48 6.16 4.42
CA ALA A 42 -5.83 6.66 4.65
C ALA A 42 -6.86 5.50 4.70
N ASN A 43 -6.78 4.59 3.73
CA ASN A 43 -7.65 3.42 3.67
C ASN A 43 -7.43 2.49 4.88
N TYR A 44 -6.18 2.21 5.23
CA TYR A 44 -5.86 1.35 6.38
C TYR A 44 -6.31 1.98 7.71
N ALA A 45 -6.08 3.28 7.87
CA ALA A 45 -6.53 4.05 9.03
C ALA A 45 -8.06 4.02 9.13
N GLN A 46 -8.77 4.27 8.03
CA GLN A 46 -10.23 4.24 7.99
C GLN A 46 -10.78 2.84 8.29
N PHE A 47 -10.23 1.80 7.67
CA PHE A 47 -10.66 0.41 7.85
C PHE A 47 -10.52 -0.05 9.30
N ASN A 48 -9.44 0.35 9.96
CA ASN A 48 -9.14 -0.04 11.34
C ASN A 48 -9.60 0.99 12.38
N ASN A 49 -10.23 2.09 11.97
CA ASN A 49 -10.57 3.22 12.84
C ASN A 49 -9.37 3.75 13.64
N LEU A 50 -8.21 3.84 13.00
CA LEU A 50 -6.95 4.34 13.54
C LEU A 50 -6.64 5.74 13.01
N ARG A 51 -5.71 6.43 13.67
CA ARG A 51 -5.15 7.66 13.09
C ARG A 51 -4.10 7.30 12.04
N PRO A 52 -3.95 8.09 10.96
CA PRO A 52 -2.90 7.89 9.95
C PRO A 52 -1.49 7.82 10.55
N GLU A 53 -1.25 8.54 11.64
CA GLU A 53 0.03 8.56 12.39
C GLU A 53 0.35 7.23 13.08
N ASP A 54 -0.67 6.44 13.44
CA ASP A 54 -0.50 5.13 14.07
C ASP A 54 -0.20 4.04 13.02
N VAL A 55 -0.34 4.33 11.73
CA VAL A 55 -0.12 3.35 10.65
C VAL A 55 1.38 3.19 10.42
N VAL A 56 1.88 1.97 10.66
CA VAL A 56 3.26 1.62 10.36
C VAL A 56 3.37 1.27 8.89
N ARG A 57 3.98 2.20 8.15
CA ARG A 57 4.33 2.05 6.73
C ARG A 57 5.49 1.07 6.59
N GLY A 58 5.23 -0.06 5.95
CA GLY A 58 6.25 -1.01 5.55
C GLY A 58 6.99 -0.60 4.28
N ASN A 59 7.78 -1.53 3.76
CA ASN A 59 8.57 -1.30 2.55
C ASN A 59 7.68 -1.14 1.32
N TYR A 60 7.84 0.01 0.66
CA TYR A 60 7.31 0.26 -0.67
C TYR A 60 8.13 -0.52 -1.71
N LYS A 61 7.46 -1.21 -2.63
CA LYS A 61 8.07 -1.93 -3.75
C LYS A 61 7.30 -1.64 -5.03
N SER A 62 8.00 -1.16 -6.04
CA SER A 62 7.52 -0.97 -7.41
C SER A 62 7.92 -2.13 -8.31
N GLY A 63 7.26 -2.33 -9.45
CA GLY A 63 7.64 -3.37 -10.41
C GLY A 63 7.19 -4.78 -10.01
N GLN A 64 6.33 -4.91 -9.00
CA GLN A 64 5.95 -6.20 -8.45
C GLN A 64 4.76 -6.81 -9.19
N GLY A 65 4.61 -8.14 -9.11
CA GLY A 65 3.38 -8.81 -9.49
C GLY A 65 2.26 -8.56 -8.47
N VAL A 66 1.04 -9.02 -8.80
CA VAL A 66 -0.09 -8.98 -7.86
C VAL A 66 0.28 -9.76 -6.60
N PRO A 67 0.22 -9.15 -5.40
CA PRO A 67 0.51 -9.87 -4.17
C PRO A 67 -0.58 -10.94 -3.94
N VAL A 68 -0.15 -12.17 -3.66
CA VAL A 68 -1.03 -13.32 -3.40
C VAL A 68 -0.95 -13.82 -1.95
N GLY A 69 -0.10 -13.20 -1.13
CA GLY A 69 0.14 -13.61 0.24
C GLY A 69 -0.64 -12.79 1.26
N GLY A 70 -1.35 -13.47 2.16
CA GLY A 70 -2.04 -12.84 3.30
C GLY A 70 -3.25 -11.98 2.89
N LYS A 71 -3.52 -10.92 3.66
CA LYS A 71 -4.61 -9.98 3.36
C LYS A 71 -4.08 -8.90 2.42
N VAL A 72 -4.63 -8.86 1.21
CA VAL A 72 -4.25 -7.92 0.16
C VAL A 72 -5.44 -7.03 -0.20
N PHE A 73 -5.17 -5.79 -0.59
CA PHE A 73 -6.20 -4.83 -0.98
C PHE A 73 -5.72 -3.94 -2.13
N GLU A 74 -6.57 -3.76 -3.14
CA GLU A 74 -6.28 -2.92 -4.32
C GLU A 74 -6.82 -1.50 -4.12
N ILE A 75 -6.04 -0.48 -4.49
CA ILE A 75 -6.41 0.96 -4.38
C ILE A 75 -6.16 1.75 -5.67
#